data_AF-A0A7C6BEC7-F1
#
_entry.id   AF-A0A7C6BEC7-F1
#
_cell.length_a   1.000
_cell.length_b   1.000
_cell.length_c   1.000
_cell.angle_alpha   90.00
_cell.angle_beta   90.00
_cell.angle_gamma   90.00
#
_symmetry.space_group_name_H-M   'P 1'
#
loop_
_entity.id
_entity.type
_entity.pdbx_description
1 polymer ?
#
loop_
_entity_poly.entity_id
_entity_poly.type
_entity_poly.pdbx_seq_one_letter_code
_entity_poly.pdbx_strand_id
1 'polypeptide(L)'
;MHKPSVKETSMKPILPAPHEQDHNAPPVNPLPVSVVLLALAIFGVEIVMSAADMGLIGGPAAAGWRLAAIEDYGFYQPLMAWMMETHVLRWDYLARFVTYPFIHGTFTHALFVLVFLLAMGKLVGEVLADWAVLLVFFGASVVGALVYGATFDTRVMLDGGYPGAYGLVGALAFILWAWL
;
A
#
# COMPACT_ATOMS: atom_id res chain seq x y z
N MET A 1 15.09 52.94 -23.02
CA MET A 1 15.14 52.11 -21.79
C MET A 1 14.04 51.05 -21.93
N HIS A 2 14.37 49.89 -22.49
CA HIS A 2 13.40 48.83 -22.84
C HIS A 2 13.66 47.65 -21.89
N LYS A 3 12.70 47.34 -21.00
CA LYS A 3 12.83 46.26 -20.02
C LYS A 3 12.88 44.90 -20.75
N PRO A 4 13.73 43.95 -20.32
CA PRO A 4 13.74 42.61 -20.90
C PRO A 4 12.45 41.87 -20.52
N SER A 5 11.85 41.21 -21.51
CA SER A 5 10.72 40.30 -21.34
C SER A 5 11.18 39.08 -20.53
N VAL A 6 10.63 38.93 -19.34
CA VAL A 6 10.73 37.70 -18.55
C VAL A 6 9.89 36.65 -19.27
N LYS A 7 10.54 35.60 -19.78
CA LYS A 7 9.85 34.41 -20.27
C LYS A 7 9.25 33.71 -19.05
N GLU A 8 7.95 33.86 -18.84
CA GLU A 8 7.18 32.98 -17.98
C GLU A 8 7.35 31.55 -18.51
N THR A 9 8.08 30.73 -17.76
CA THR A 9 8.06 29.27 -17.90
C THR A 9 6.63 28.81 -17.64
N SER A 10 5.86 28.65 -18.72
CA SER A 10 4.51 28.09 -18.68
C SER A 10 4.59 26.66 -18.16
N MET A 11 4.39 26.51 -16.86
CA MET A 11 4.23 25.22 -16.21
C MET A 11 2.91 24.62 -16.73
N LYS A 12 2.99 23.47 -17.38
CA LYS A 12 1.80 22.79 -17.90
C LYS A 12 0.88 22.47 -16.70
N PRO A 13 -0.41 22.84 -16.73
CA PRO A 13 -1.31 22.59 -15.61
C PRO A 13 -1.40 21.10 -15.30
N ILE A 14 -1.29 20.76 -14.01
CA ILE A 14 -1.41 19.37 -13.51
C ILE A 14 -2.85 18.84 -13.69
N LEU A 15 -3.83 19.75 -13.76
CA LEU A 15 -5.24 19.44 -13.96
C LEU A 15 -5.77 20.08 -15.25
N PRO A 16 -6.55 19.35 -16.06
CA PRO A 16 -7.17 19.90 -17.26
C PRO A 16 -8.16 21.04 -16.93
N ALA A 17 -8.32 21.98 -17.85
CA ALA A 17 -9.25 23.10 -17.68
C ALA A 17 -10.72 22.61 -17.65
N PRO A 18 -11.64 23.31 -16.96
CA PRO A 18 -13.00 22.82 -16.69
C PRO A 18 -13.88 22.48 -17.91
N HIS A 19 -13.46 22.82 -19.14
CA HIS A 19 -14.24 22.66 -20.36
C HIS A 19 -13.68 21.61 -21.34
N GLU A 20 -12.61 20.88 -20.98
CA GLU A 20 -12.04 19.79 -21.79
C GLU A 20 -12.33 18.41 -21.15
N GLN A 21 -13.58 18.12 -20.84
CA GLN A 21 -13.99 16.74 -20.55
C GLN A 21 -14.19 16.00 -21.88
N ASP A 22 -13.22 15.17 -22.25
CA ASP A 22 -13.36 14.27 -23.40
C ASP A 22 -14.46 13.24 -23.11
N HIS A 23 -15.60 13.40 -23.79
CA HIS A 23 -16.75 12.50 -23.65
C HIS A 23 -16.48 11.08 -24.18
N ASN A 24 -15.36 10.86 -24.89
CA ASN A 24 -14.89 9.57 -25.34
C ASN A 24 -13.72 9.02 -24.50
N ALA A 25 -13.32 9.71 -23.43
CA ALA A 25 -12.30 9.20 -22.53
C ALA A 25 -12.74 7.85 -21.93
N PRO A 26 -11.83 6.88 -21.80
CA PRO A 26 -12.15 5.62 -21.15
C PRO A 26 -12.70 5.87 -19.74
N PRO A 27 -13.76 5.16 -19.32
CA PRO A 27 -14.37 5.35 -17.99
C PRO A 27 -13.42 5.01 -16.84
N VAL A 28 -12.34 4.27 -17.13
CA VAL A 28 -11.26 3.96 -16.20
C VAL A 28 -9.97 4.57 -16.73
N ASN A 29 -9.34 5.40 -15.92
CA ASN A 29 -8.03 5.94 -16.22
C ASN A 29 -6.96 4.83 -16.22
N PRO A 30 -6.06 4.76 -17.23
CA PRO A 30 -4.97 3.77 -17.25
C PRO A 30 -4.11 3.88 -15.99
N LEU A 31 -3.86 2.76 -15.33
CA LEU A 31 -3.02 2.68 -14.14
C LEU A 31 -1.72 1.94 -14.46
N PRO A 32 -0.60 2.29 -13.80
CA PRO A 32 0.63 1.51 -13.87
C PRO A 32 0.37 0.04 -13.49
N VAL A 33 1.07 -0.89 -14.16
CA VAL A 33 0.82 -2.33 -14.00
C VAL A 33 1.08 -2.77 -12.56
N SER A 34 2.12 -2.24 -11.91
CA SER A 34 2.42 -2.47 -10.49
C SER A 34 1.25 -2.14 -9.56
N VAL A 35 0.59 -1.01 -9.78
CA VAL A 35 -0.55 -0.53 -8.99
C VAL A 35 -1.72 -1.50 -9.14
N VAL A 36 -2.01 -1.91 -10.36
CA VAL A 36 -3.09 -2.87 -10.66
C VAL A 36 -2.80 -4.20 -9.99
N LEU A 37 -1.59 -4.74 -10.13
CA LEU A 37 -1.21 -6.02 -9.53
C LEU A 37 -1.34 -6.00 -8.02
N LEU A 38 -0.82 -4.95 -7.37
CA LEU A 38 -0.87 -4.83 -5.92
C LEU A 38 -2.31 -4.63 -5.41
N ALA A 39 -3.10 -3.82 -6.10
CA ALA A 39 -4.50 -3.60 -5.78
C ALA A 39 -5.32 -4.90 -5.91
N LEU A 40 -5.13 -5.66 -7.00
CA LEU A 40 -5.80 -6.94 -7.20
C LEU A 40 -5.39 -7.97 -6.15
N ALA A 41 -4.12 -8.01 -5.76
CA ALA A 41 -3.65 -8.92 -4.71
C ALA A 41 -4.31 -8.61 -3.36
N ILE A 42 -4.32 -7.34 -2.93
CA ILE A 42 -4.96 -6.91 -1.68
C ILE A 42 -6.47 -7.14 -1.73
N PHE A 43 -7.11 -6.69 -2.80
CA PHE A 43 -8.56 -6.78 -2.95
C PHE A 43 -9.05 -8.23 -3.09
N GLY A 44 -8.29 -9.07 -3.79
CA GLY A 44 -8.61 -10.49 -3.96
C GLY A 44 -8.63 -11.24 -2.62
N VAL A 45 -7.64 -11.01 -1.78
CA VAL A 45 -7.63 -11.57 -0.41
C VAL A 45 -8.84 -11.06 0.38
N GLU A 46 -9.10 -9.76 0.34
CA GLU A 46 -10.20 -9.16 1.10
C GLU A 46 -11.59 -9.64 0.65
N ILE A 47 -11.81 -9.88 -0.65
CA ILE A 47 -13.06 -10.47 -1.13
C ILE A 47 -13.27 -11.86 -0.54
N VAL A 48 -12.23 -12.69 -0.51
CA VAL A 48 -12.32 -14.05 0.05
C VAL A 48 -12.67 -13.98 1.54
N MET A 49 -11.98 -13.12 2.30
CA MET A 49 -12.25 -12.94 3.73
C MET A 49 -13.66 -12.39 3.97
N SER A 50 -14.09 -11.39 3.20
CA SER A 50 -15.44 -10.82 3.30
C SER A 50 -16.52 -11.84 2.95
N ALA A 51 -16.32 -12.65 1.90
CA ALA A 51 -17.24 -13.71 1.54
C ALA A 51 -17.33 -14.80 2.62
N ALA A 52 -16.21 -15.13 3.26
CA ALA A 52 -16.16 -16.05 4.40
C ALA A 52 -16.89 -15.49 5.62
N ASP A 53 -16.67 -14.21 5.97
CA ASP A 53 -17.32 -13.51 7.08
C ASP A 53 -18.85 -13.43 6.87
N MET A 54 -19.31 -13.26 5.62
CA MET A 54 -20.73 -13.29 5.25
C MET A 54 -21.34 -14.70 5.17
N GLY A 55 -20.54 -15.76 5.35
CA GLY A 55 -20.99 -17.15 5.25
C GLY A 55 -21.31 -17.61 3.83
N LEU A 56 -20.84 -16.91 2.79
CA LEU A 56 -21.06 -17.29 1.39
C LEU A 56 -20.15 -18.46 0.96
N ILE A 57 -19.01 -18.63 1.63
CA ILE A 57 -18.03 -19.69 1.37
C ILE A 57 -17.51 -20.31 2.68
N GLY A 58 -16.91 -21.50 2.63
CA GLY A 58 -16.15 -22.11 3.74
C GLY A 58 -16.95 -22.72 4.91
N GLY A 59 -18.27 -22.50 4.97
CA GLY A 59 -19.14 -23.08 6.01
C GLY A 59 -18.95 -22.45 7.41
N PRO A 60 -19.45 -23.08 8.49
CA PRO A 60 -19.45 -22.49 9.83
C PRO A 60 -18.07 -22.10 10.39
N ALA A 61 -17.00 -22.76 9.92
CA ALA A 61 -15.62 -22.46 10.34
C ALA A 61 -15.03 -21.23 9.63
N ALA A 62 -15.66 -20.75 8.55
CA ALA A 62 -15.14 -19.66 7.72
C ALA A 62 -15.06 -18.32 8.45
N ALA A 63 -15.94 -18.09 9.42
CA ALA A 63 -15.95 -16.88 10.24
C ALA A 63 -14.64 -16.66 11.03
N GLY A 64 -13.82 -17.70 11.22
CA GLY A 64 -12.51 -17.60 11.86
C GLY A 64 -11.33 -17.38 10.90
N TRP A 65 -11.54 -17.44 9.57
CA TRP A 65 -10.45 -17.42 8.59
C TRP A 65 -9.66 -16.11 8.62
N ARG A 66 -10.34 -14.97 8.82
CA ARG A 66 -9.66 -13.67 8.93
C ARG A 66 -8.72 -13.64 10.13
N LEU A 67 -9.20 -14.09 11.29
CA LEU A 67 -8.38 -14.13 12.51
C LEU A 67 -7.18 -15.06 12.31
N ALA A 68 -7.40 -16.26 11.77
CA ALA A 68 -6.33 -17.21 11.47
C ALA A 68 -5.30 -16.61 10.47
N ALA A 69 -5.75 -15.90 9.44
CA ALA A 69 -4.85 -15.24 8.49
C ALA A 69 -4.02 -14.14 9.15
N ILE A 70 -4.57 -13.37 10.09
CA ILE A 70 -3.81 -12.39 10.86
C ILE A 70 -2.78 -13.10 11.75
N GLU A 71 -3.16 -14.20 12.39
CA GLU A 71 -2.25 -15.01 13.22
C GLU A 71 -1.09 -15.61 12.41
N ASP A 72 -1.36 -16.07 11.19
CA ASP A 72 -0.38 -16.74 10.32
C ASP A 72 0.52 -15.78 9.55
N TYR A 73 -0.03 -14.65 9.08
CA TYR A 73 0.65 -13.75 8.14
C TYR A 73 0.90 -12.33 8.67
N GLY A 74 0.30 -11.97 9.81
CA GLY A 74 0.54 -10.70 10.49
C GLY A 74 1.95 -10.63 11.06
N PHE A 75 2.54 -9.43 11.04
CA PHE A 75 3.83 -9.20 11.68
C PHE A 75 3.65 -9.23 13.20
N TYR A 76 4.44 -10.06 13.88
CA TYR A 76 4.30 -10.31 15.30
C TYR A 76 5.62 -10.04 16.03
N GLN A 77 5.62 -8.97 16.84
CA GLN A 77 6.82 -8.48 17.52
C GLN A 77 7.52 -9.53 18.39
N PRO A 78 6.82 -10.39 19.17
CA PRO A 78 7.47 -11.39 19.99
C PRO A 78 8.28 -12.41 19.19
N LEU A 79 7.90 -12.71 17.94
CA LEU A 79 8.69 -13.57 17.06
C LEU A 79 9.96 -12.88 16.58
N MET A 80 9.88 -11.57 16.31
CA MET A 80 11.06 -10.78 15.99
C MET A 80 12.02 -10.73 17.20
N ALA A 81 11.50 -10.46 18.40
CA ALA A 81 12.28 -10.46 19.65
C ALA A 81 12.98 -11.81 19.85
N TRP A 82 12.23 -12.91 19.71
CA TRP A 82 12.79 -14.26 19.81
C TRP A 82 13.89 -14.52 18.77
N MET A 83 13.73 -14.10 17.51
CA MET A 83 14.77 -14.25 16.48
C MET A 83 16.04 -13.44 16.83
N MET A 84 15.87 -12.26 17.42
CA MET A 84 16.99 -11.42 17.86
C MET A 84 17.73 -12.05 19.05
N GLU A 85 17.00 -12.57 20.03
CA GLU A 85 17.57 -13.21 21.23
C GLU A 85 18.31 -14.51 20.91
N THR A 86 17.76 -15.32 20.00
CA THR A 86 18.31 -16.63 19.66
C THR A 86 19.31 -16.59 18.51
N HIS A 87 19.41 -15.46 17.80
CA HIS A 87 20.18 -15.31 16.55
C HIS A 87 19.79 -16.32 15.46
N VAL A 88 18.57 -16.87 15.50
CA VAL A 88 18.05 -17.81 14.51
C VAL A 88 17.06 -17.10 13.60
N LEU A 89 17.38 -17.04 12.31
CA LEU A 89 16.46 -16.52 11.29
C LEU A 89 15.54 -17.63 10.79
N ARG A 90 14.23 -17.38 10.90
CA ARG A 90 13.17 -18.29 10.48
C ARG A 90 12.40 -17.70 9.30
N TRP A 91 12.33 -18.45 8.20
CA TRP A 91 11.74 -17.93 6.97
C TRP A 91 10.23 -17.68 7.09
N ASP A 92 9.54 -18.48 7.88
CA ASP A 92 8.14 -18.30 8.22
C ASP A 92 7.88 -17.01 9.03
N TYR A 93 8.87 -16.50 9.77
CA TYR A 93 8.75 -15.23 10.50
C TYR A 93 9.19 -14.05 9.63
N LEU A 94 10.21 -14.24 8.80
CA LEU A 94 10.68 -13.20 7.88
C LEU A 94 9.66 -12.89 6.77
N ALA A 95 8.92 -13.89 6.30
CA ALA A 95 7.84 -13.68 5.32
C ALA A 95 6.78 -12.69 5.84
N ARG A 96 6.55 -12.66 7.17
CA ARG A 96 5.56 -11.77 7.80
C ARG A 96 5.85 -10.29 7.62
N PHE A 97 7.08 -9.89 7.30
CA PHE A 97 7.43 -8.50 6.98
C PHE A 97 6.85 -8.02 5.64
N VAL A 98 6.48 -8.94 4.75
CA VAL A 98 5.93 -8.63 3.43
C VAL A 98 4.55 -9.22 3.18
N THR A 99 4.09 -10.18 3.99
CA THR A 99 2.74 -10.76 3.86
C THR A 99 1.69 -9.96 4.62
N TYR A 100 2.03 -9.37 5.76
CA TYR A 100 1.08 -8.60 6.57
C TYR A 100 0.33 -7.47 5.82
N PRO A 101 0.92 -6.78 4.81
CA PRO A 101 0.22 -5.73 4.06
C PRO A 101 -1.01 -6.22 3.30
N PHE A 102 -1.15 -7.52 3.07
CA PHE A 102 -2.25 -8.11 2.32
C PHE A 102 -3.43 -8.53 3.20
N ILE A 103 -3.22 -8.72 4.50
CA ILE A 103 -4.26 -9.15 5.43
C ILE A 103 -4.78 -7.95 6.20
N HIS A 104 -6.09 -7.81 6.34
CA HIS A 104 -6.71 -6.68 7.01
C HIS A 104 -7.73 -7.15 8.05
N GLY A 105 -7.82 -6.44 9.18
CA GLY A 105 -8.81 -6.72 10.22
C GLY A 105 -10.28 -6.50 9.82
N THR A 106 -10.56 -5.65 8.83
CA THR A 106 -11.93 -5.41 8.33
C THR A 106 -11.91 -5.01 6.86
N PHE A 107 -13.06 -5.13 6.18
CA PHE A 107 -13.24 -4.64 4.81
C PHE A 107 -12.90 -3.16 4.67
N THR A 108 -13.40 -2.32 5.59
CA THR A 108 -13.12 -0.87 5.58
C THR A 108 -11.63 -0.58 5.77
N HIS A 109 -10.94 -1.37 6.60
CA HIS A 109 -9.48 -1.27 6.79
C HIS A 109 -8.74 -1.47 5.45
N ALA A 110 -9.08 -2.52 4.69
CA ALA A 110 -8.53 -2.79 3.36
C ALA A 110 -8.93 -1.74 2.32
N LEU A 111 -10.19 -1.28 2.36
CA LEU A 111 -10.72 -0.31 1.40
C LEU A 111 -9.90 0.99 1.39
N PHE A 112 -9.55 1.52 2.57
CA PHE A 112 -8.74 2.72 2.65
C PHE A 112 -7.30 2.51 2.16
N VAL A 113 -6.70 1.34 2.42
CA VAL A 113 -5.38 0.99 1.85
C VAL A 113 -5.44 0.98 0.32
N LEU A 114 -6.49 0.38 -0.25
CA LEU A 114 -6.71 0.35 -1.69
C LEU A 114 -6.90 1.76 -2.26
N VAL A 115 -7.66 2.63 -1.59
CA VAL A 115 -7.84 4.03 -2.01
C VAL A 115 -6.51 4.75 -2.05
N PHE A 116 -5.69 4.67 -1.00
CA PHE A 116 -4.37 5.32 -0.98
C PHE A 116 -3.43 4.74 -2.03
N LEU A 117 -3.41 3.42 -2.20
CA LEU A 117 -2.61 2.75 -3.22
C LEU A 117 -3.01 3.18 -4.64
N LEU A 118 -4.30 3.14 -4.96
CA LEU A 118 -4.80 3.51 -6.29
C LEU A 118 -4.60 5.01 -6.56
N ALA A 119 -4.83 5.86 -5.56
CA ALA A 119 -4.70 7.31 -5.70
C ALA A 119 -3.25 7.75 -5.86
N MET A 120 -2.35 7.31 -4.97
CA MET A 120 -0.96 7.78 -4.94
C MET A 120 -0.06 6.95 -5.86
N GLY A 121 -0.34 5.66 -5.98
CA GLY A 121 0.47 4.74 -6.79
C GLY A 121 0.49 5.10 -8.27
N LYS A 122 -0.61 5.65 -8.82
CA LYS A 122 -0.65 6.14 -10.20
C LYS A 122 0.46 7.16 -10.45
N LEU A 123 0.48 8.23 -9.64
CA LEU A 123 1.41 9.33 -9.83
C LEU A 123 2.85 8.87 -9.62
N VAL A 124 3.10 8.07 -8.58
CA VAL A 124 4.43 7.48 -8.32
C VAL A 124 4.91 6.63 -9.50
N GLY A 125 4.04 5.78 -10.06
CA GLY A 125 4.38 4.91 -11.18
C GLY A 125 4.59 5.65 -12.50
N GLU A 126 3.87 6.75 -12.74
CA GLU A 126 4.00 7.57 -13.95
C GLU A 126 5.21 8.51 -13.90
N VAL A 127 5.52 9.10 -12.73
CA VAL A 127 6.58 10.10 -12.59
C VAL A 127 7.96 9.48 -12.34
N LEU A 128 8.05 8.44 -11.49
CA LEU A 128 9.34 7.83 -11.15
C LEU A 128 9.65 6.64 -12.06
N ALA A 129 8.88 5.56 -11.91
CA ALA A 129 8.89 4.35 -12.72
C ALA A 129 7.79 3.41 -12.21
N ASP A 130 7.23 2.56 -13.07
CA ASP A 130 6.19 1.60 -12.66
C ASP A 130 6.67 0.69 -11.50
N TRP A 131 7.90 0.16 -11.58
CA TRP A 131 8.44 -0.69 -10.50
C TRP A 131 8.72 0.07 -9.19
N ALA A 132 8.83 1.41 -9.21
CA ALA A 132 9.10 2.20 -8.02
C ALA A 132 7.96 2.10 -6.99
N VAL A 133 6.72 1.91 -7.46
CA VAL A 133 5.55 1.70 -6.59
C VAL A 133 5.78 0.50 -5.67
N LEU A 134 6.28 -0.62 -6.23
CA LEU A 134 6.52 -1.84 -5.45
C LEU A 134 7.64 -1.63 -4.44
N LEU A 135 8.75 -1.01 -4.84
CA LEU A 135 9.86 -0.76 -3.90
C LEU A 135 9.45 0.18 -2.78
N VAL A 136 8.70 1.24 -3.07
CA VAL A 136 8.22 2.17 -2.05
C VAL A 136 7.24 1.47 -1.11
N PHE A 137 6.27 0.73 -1.65
CA PHE A 137 5.27 0.05 -0.84
C PHE A 137 5.91 -1.01 0.07
N PHE A 138 6.68 -1.95 -0.49
CA PHE A 138 7.30 -3.01 0.30
C PHE A 138 8.43 -2.48 1.19
N GLY A 139 9.21 -1.51 0.72
CA GLY A 139 10.25 -0.87 1.52
C GLY A 139 9.67 -0.19 2.75
N ALA A 140 8.60 0.59 2.59
CA ALA A 140 7.92 1.22 3.72
C ALA A 140 7.21 0.21 4.63
N SER A 141 6.67 -0.89 4.08
CA SER A 141 6.13 -2.00 4.88
C SER A 141 7.18 -2.66 5.76
N VAL A 142 8.34 -3.01 5.20
CA VAL A 142 9.44 -3.62 5.95
C VAL A 142 9.97 -2.67 7.02
N VAL A 143 10.23 -1.41 6.65
CA VAL A 143 10.70 -0.40 7.62
C VAL A 143 9.65 -0.16 8.70
N GLY A 144 8.37 -0.08 8.34
CA GLY A 144 7.27 0.08 9.29
C GLY A 144 7.19 -1.07 10.29
N ALA A 145 7.32 -2.31 9.83
CA ALA A 145 7.35 -3.49 10.70
C ALA A 145 8.58 -3.49 11.62
N LEU A 146 9.76 -3.15 11.11
CA LEU A 146 10.99 -3.03 11.91
C LEU A 146 10.83 -1.96 13.00
N VAL A 147 10.33 -0.77 12.66
CA VAL A 147 10.10 0.31 13.62
C VAL A 147 9.04 -0.11 14.64
N TYR A 148 7.94 -0.71 14.20
CA TYR A 148 6.89 -1.21 15.10
C TYR A 148 7.46 -2.22 16.10
N GLY A 149 8.21 -3.20 15.62
CA GLY A 149 8.80 -4.25 16.45
C GLY A 149 9.89 -3.75 17.40
N ALA A 150 10.65 -2.72 17.02
CA ALA A 150 11.70 -2.12 17.84
C ALA A 150 11.16 -1.13 18.87
N THR A 151 10.01 -0.51 18.60
CA THR A 151 9.44 0.56 19.44
C THR A 151 8.50 0.02 20.50
N PHE A 152 7.71 -1.01 20.17
CA PHE A 152 6.64 -1.50 21.04
C PHE A 152 6.93 -2.91 21.55
N ASP A 153 6.80 -3.12 22.86
CA ASP A 153 6.66 -4.45 23.45
C ASP A 153 5.16 -4.80 23.52
N THR A 154 4.69 -5.51 22.50
CA THR A 154 3.25 -5.73 22.30
C THR A 154 2.94 -7.10 21.72
N ARG A 155 1.80 -7.64 22.12
CA ARG A 155 1.23 -8.87 21.54
C ARG A 155 0.16 -8.58 20.48
N VAL A 156 -0.05 -7.31 20.14
CA VAL A 156 -0.90 -6.93 19.02
C VAL A 156 -0.12 -7.16 17.74
N MET A 157 -0.72 -7.90 16.80
CA MET A 157 -0.13 -8.11 15.49
C MET A 157 -0.31 -6.88 14.63
N LEU A 158 0.69 -6.59 13.80
CA LEU A 158 0.60 -5.58 12.77
C LEU A 158 0.03 -6.23 11.51
N ASP A 159 -1.15 -5.81 11.11
CA ASP A 159 -1.84 -6.18 9.87
C ASP A 159 -2.14 -4.95 9.01
N GLY A 160 -2.39 -5.17 7.73
CA GLY A 160 -2.84 -4.17 6.78
C GLY A 160 -1.73 -3.40 6.08
N GLY A 161 -2.02 -2.96 4.85
CA GLY A 161 -1.05 -2.30 3.98
C GLY A 161 -0.78 -0.83 4.27
N TYR A 162 -1.15 -0.32 5.44
CA TYR A 162 -1.00 1.10 5.79
C TYR A 162 0.44 1.62 5.74
N PRO A 163 1.46 0.91 6.27
CA PRO A 163 2.83 1.40 6.17
C PRO A 163 3.30 1.56 4.71
N GLY A 164 2.95 0.60 3.84
CA GLY A 164 3.22 0.71 2.41
C GLY A 164 2.46 1.85 1.73
N ALA A 165 1.16 2.00 2.04
CA ALA A 165 0.33 3.08 1.54
C ALA A 165 0.85 4.46 1.97
N TYR A 166 1.24 4.64 3.24
CA TYR A 166 1.85 5.88 3.72
C TYR A 166 3.25 6.11 3.14
N GLY A 167 3.99 5.05 2.79
CA GLY A 167 5.20 5.14 1.98
C GLY A 167 4.94 5.84 0.64
N LEU A 168 3.84 5.48 -0.05
CA LEU A 168 3.44 6.14 -1.30
C LEU A 168 3.00 7.59 -1.10
N VAL A 169 2.37 7.92 0.04
CA VAL A 169 2.10 9.31 0.43
C VAL A 169 3.41 10.09 0.58
N GLY A 170 4.41 9.49 1.23
CA GLY A 170 5.75 10.07 1.35
C GLY A 170 6.45 10.24 0.00
N ALA A 171 6.30 9.28 -0.91
CA ALA A 171 6.84 9.38 -2.28
C ALA A 171 6.17 10.51 -3.07
N LEU A 172 4.85 10.72 -2.94
CA LEU A 172 4.20 11.90 -3.52
C LEU A 172 4.81 13.18 -2.94
N ALA A 173 4.93 13.27 -1.61
CA ALA A 173 5.49 14.45 -0.97
C ALA A 173 6.92 14.73 -1.46
N PHE A 174 7.72 13.68 -1.68
CA PHE A 174 9.06 13.78 -2.25
C PHE A 174 9.04 14.29 -3.70
N ILE A 175 8.17 13.76 -4.56
CA ILE A 175 8.00 14.21 -5.96
C ILE A 175 7.67 15.70 -6.00
N LEU A 176 6.70 16.14 -5.18
CA LEU A 176 6.31 17.55 -5.09
C LEU A 176 7.44 18.44 -4.58
N TRP A 177 8.21 17.97 -3.59
CA TRP A 177 9.34 18.71 -3.04
C TRP A 177 10.52 18.79 -4.02
N ALA A 178 10.80 17.70 -4.73
CA ALA A 178 11.88 17.61 -5.71
C ALA A 178 11.53 18.28 -7.05
N TRP A 179 10.28 18.72 -7.22
CA TRP A 179 9.76 19.31 -8.46
C TRP A 179 9.92 18.39 -9.67
N LEU A 180 9.62 17.09 -9.47
CA LEU A 180 9.60 16.07 -10.52
C LEU A 180 8.28 16.04 -11.28
#